data_AF-A0A970EMT2-F1
#
_entry.id   AF-A0A970EMT2-F1
#
_cell.length_a   1.000
_cell.length_b   1.000
_cell.length_c   1.000
_cell.angle_alpha   90.00
_cell.angle_beta   90.00
_cell.angle_gamma   90.00
#
_symmetry.space_group_name_H-M   'P 1'
#
loop_
_entity.id
_entity.type
_entity.pdbx_description
1 polymer ?
#
loop_
_entity_poly.entity_id
_entity_poly.type
_entity_poly.pdbx_seq_one_letter_code
_entity_poly.pdbx_strand_id
1 'polypeptide(L)'
;PPRSPREGVFARRLHLRIMFTGLIISACTLGVFVFSLWYYPGDMLKARTLAFTTLVGAQLVYVFQCRSERYSIFELGLWGNWYLVGAVLISAGMHITILYHPKLQSIFQTTALSTDDWLLVLVFAMTSLFVDTVWRMLKSSVRKHFSMVKV
;
A
#
# COMPACT_ATOMS: atom_id res chain seq x y z
N PRO A 1 6.56 19.29 25.79
CA PRO A 1 5.57 20.39 25.89
C PRO A 1 4.20 19.90 25.37
N PRO A 2 3.09 20.42 25.92
CA PRO A 2 1.74 20.07 25.46
C PRO A 2 1.51 20.49 24.00
N ARG A 3 0.69 19.72 23.26
CA ARG A 3 0.36 19.97 21.85
C ARG A 3 -0.48 21.26 21.75
N SER A 4 -0.20 22.13 20.77
CA SER A 4 -0.91 23.41 20.69
C SER A 4 -2.36 23.22 20.21
N PRO A 5 -3.36 23.88 20.82
CA PRO A 5 -4.77 23.73 20.42
C PRO A 5 -5.08 24.17 18.99
N ARG A 6 -4.20 24.98 18.38
CA ARG A 6 -4.31 25.46 17.00
C ARG A 6 -3.64 24.54 15.97
N GLU A 7 -3.01 23.45 16.40
CA GLU A 7 -2.40 22.48 15.48
C GLU A 7 -3.50 21.58 14.88
N GLY A 8 -3.78 21.76 13.58
CA GLY A 8 -4.76 20.93 12.87
C GLY A 8 -4.34 19.46 12.72
N VAL A 9 -5.31 18.59 12.45
CA VAL A 9 -5.07 17.13 12.26
C VAL A 9 -4.11 16.85 11.10
N PHE A 10 -4.13 17.67 10.06
CA PHE A 10 -3.23 17.59 8.88
C PHE A 10 -1.95 18.43 8.99
N ALA A 11 -1.62 18.91 10.19
CA ALA A 11 -0.38 19.64 10.42
C ALA A 11 0.87 18.78 10.12
N ARG A 12 2.06 19.41 10.09
CA ARG A 12 3.36 18.73 9.93
C ARG A 12 3.58 17.99 8.60
N ARG A 13 2.98 18.49 7.51
CA ARG A 13 3.11 17.92 6.14
C ARG A 13 2.47 16.54 5.98
N LEU A 14 1.54 16.16 6.86
CA LEU A 14 0.82 14.89 6.75
C LEU A 14 -0.01 14.81 5.45
N HIS A 15 -0.68 15.90 5.08
CA HIS A 15 -1.46 15.97 3.82
C HIS A 15 -0.62 15.65 2.58
N LEU A 16 0.60 16.22 2.47
CA LEU A 16 1.51 15.91 1.35
C LEU A 16 1.87 14.43 1.32
N ARG A 17 2.16 13.82 2.49
CA ARG A 17 2.51 12.40 2.57
C ARG A 17 1.36 11.50 2.11
N ILE A 18 0.12 11.81 2.50
CA ILE A 18 -1.08 11.07 2.05
C ILE A 18 -1.21 11.18 0.53
N MET A 19 -1.05 12.39 -0.03
CA MET A 19 -1.16 12.62 -1.47
C MET A 19 -0.07 11.86 -2.26
N PHE A 20 1.19 11.92 -1.82
CA PHE A 20 2.30 11.20 -2.46
C PHE A 20 2.09 9.68 -2.42
N THR A 21 1.71 9.13 -1.27
CA THR A 21 1.50 7.69 -1.16
C THR A 21 0.31 7.23 -2.01
N GLY A 22 -0.78 7.99 -1.99
CA GLY A 22 -1.95 7.72 -2.83
C GLY A 22 -1.61 7.74 -4.32
N LEU A 23 -0.76 8.67 -4.76
CA LEU A 23 -0.28 8.73 -6.14
C LEU A 23 0.53 7.49 -6.52
N ILE A 24 1.44 7.04 -5.65
CA ILE A 24 2.26 5.84 -5.88
C ILE A 24 1.37 4.60 -5.99
N ILE A 25 0.44 4.40 -5.04
CA ILE A 25 -0.48 3.25 -5.04
C ILE A 25 -1.35 3.27 -6.30
N SER A 26 -1.87 4.43 -6.68
CA SER A 26 -2.65 4.60 -7.90
C SER A 26 -1.83 4.28 -9.16
N ALA A 27 -0.59 4.78 -9.26
CA ALA A 27 0.30 4.49 -10.38
C ALA A 27 0.62 3.00 -10.49
N CYS A 28 0.92 2.32 -9.38
CA CYS A 28 1.15 0.87 -9.37
C CYS A 28 -0.10 0.09 -9.79
N THR A 29 -1.27 0.48 -9.28
CA THR A 29 -2.55 -0.18 -9.59
C THR A 29 -2.92 -0.02 -11.06
N LEU A 30 -2.79 1.20 -11.60
CA LEU A 30 -3.02 1.49 -13.01
C LEU A 30 -1.99 0.78 -13.90
N GLY A 31 -0.73 0.69 -13.45
CA GLY A 31 0.31 -0.06 -14.12
C GLY A 31 -0.04 -1.53 -14.28
N VAL A 32 -0.50 -2.20 -13.20
CA VAL A 32 -0.99 -3.59 -13.28
C VAL A 32 -2.18 -3.71 -14.21
N PHE A 33 -3.12 -2.77 -14.16
CA PHE A 33 -4.28 -2.78 -15.03
C PHE A 33 -3.89 -2.75 -16.51
N VAL A 34 -3.03 -1.80 -16.90
CA VAL A 34 -2.54 -1.65 -18.28
C VAL A 34 -1.71 -2.87 -18.70
N PHE A 35 -0.82 -3.35 -17.82
CA PHE A 35 -0.04 -4.56 -18.08
C PHE A 35 -0.94 -5.78 -18.30
N SER A 36 -1.98 -5.94 -17.48
CA SER A 36 -2.93 -7.04 -17.60
C SER A 36 -3.73 -6.98 -18.90
N LEU A 37 -4.08 -5.78 -19.38
CA LEU A 37 -4.78 -5.64 -20.66
C LEU A 37 -3.90 -6.08 -21.84
N TRP A 38 -2.58 -5.86 -21.73
CA TRP A 38 -1.62 -6.29 -22.74
C TRP A 38 -1.32 -7.79 -22.66
N TYR A 39 -1.20 -8.34 -21.45
CA TYR A 39 -0.86 -9.75 -21.23
C TYR A 39 -2.05 -10.71 -21.41
N TYR A 40 -3.26 -10.29 -21.02
CA TYR A 40 -4.52 -11.04 -21.18
C TYR A 40 -5.48 -10.28 -22.12
N PRO A 41 -5.25 -10.31 -23.44
CA PRO A 41 -6.05 -9.54 -24.39
C PRO A 41 -7.52 -10.02 -24.37
N GLY A 42 -8.45 -9.09 -24.21
CA GLY A 42 -9.89 -9.35 -24.21
C GLY A 42 -10.50 -9.71 -22.85
N ASP A 43 -9.70 -9.91 -21.80
CA ASP A 43 -10.21 -10.22 -20.45
C ASP A 43 -10.23 -9.00 -19.53
N MET A 44 -11.23 -8.15 -19.72
CA MET A 44 -11.44 -6.93 -18.92
C MET A 44 -11.75 -7.25 -17.45
N LEU A 45 -12.45 -8.37 -17.19
CA LEU A 45 -12.84 -8.77 -15.85
C LEU A 45 -11.59 -9.14 -15.03
N LYS A 46 -10.67 -9.89 -15.63
CA LYS A 46 -9.40 -10.25 -15.02
C LYS A 46 -8.51 -9.03 -14.77
N ALA A 47 -8.41 -8.11 -15.74
CA ALA A 47 -7.64 -6.88 -15.57
C ALA A 47 -8.16 -6.03 -14.40
N ARG A 48 -9.48 -5.87 -14.28
CA ARG A 48 -10.12 -5.17 -13.15
C ARG A 48 -9.87 -5.88 -11.82
N THR A 49 -9.94 -7.22 -11.81
CA THR A 49 -9.68 -8.02 -10.62
C THR A 49 -8.23 -7.85 -10.16
N LEU A 50 -7.26 -7.96 -11.07
CA LEU A 50 -5.84 -7.75 -10.79
C LEU A 50 -5.55 -6.35 -10.24
N ALA A 51 -6.17 -5.31 -10.82
CA ALA A 51 -6.06 -3.95 -10.31
C ALA A 51 -6.65 -3.83 -8.90
N PHE A 52 -7.85 -4.36 -8.66
CA PHE A 52 -8.49 -4.35 -7.35
C PHE A 52 -7.65 -5.09 -6.29
N THR A 53 -7.13 -6.27 -6.60
CA THR A 53 -6.28 -7.05 -5.71
C THR A 53 -4.94 -6.35 -5.43
N THR A 54 -4.35 -5.69 -6.43
CA THR A 54 -3.14 -4.87 -6.24
C THR A 54 -3.40 -3.69 -5.32
N LEU A 55 -4.52 -2.98 -5.49
CA LEU A 55 -4.91 -1.87 -4.63
C LEU A 55 -5.08 -2.32 -3.18
N VAL A 56 -5.82 -3.42 -2.95
CA VAL A 56 -6.05 -3.97 -1.62
C VAL A 56 -4.73 -4.46 -1.00
N GLY A 57 -3.92 -5.20 -1.75
CA GLY A 57 -2.60 -5.66 -1.31
C GLY A 57 -1.69 -4.50 -0.89
N ALA A 58 -1.64 -3.43 -1.69
CA ALA A 58 -0.89 -2.22 -1.35
C ALA A 58 -1.40 -1.56 -0.07
N GLN A 59 -2.72 -1.50 0.16
CA GLN A 59 -3.28 -0.94 1.40
C GLN A 59 -2.94 -1.78 2.65
N LEU A 60 -3.02 -3.12 2.53
CA LEU A 60 -2.65 -4.04 3.61
C LEU A 60 -1.19 -3.89 4.02
N VAL A 61 -0.31 -3.57 3.07
CA VAL A 61 1.10 -3.31 3.35
C VAL A 61 1.30 -1.88 3.87
N TYR A 62 0.61 -0.90 3.29
CA TYR A 62 0.70 0.52 3.67
C TYR A 62 0.28 0.78 5.11
N VAL A 63 -0.69 0.03 5.66
CA VAL A 63 -1.13 0.22 7.05
C VAL A 63 0.01 0.06 8.07
N PHE A 64 0.99 -0.80 7.79
CA PHE A 64 2.17 -0.95 8.63
C PHE A 64 3.07 0.31 8.59
N GLN A 65 3.11 1.02 7.46
CA GLN A 65 3.85 2.29 7.34
C GLN A 65 3.12 3.46 8.01
N CYS A 66 1.81 3.36 8.20
CA CYS A 66 0.98 4.33 8.92
C CYS A 66 1.13 4.21 10.43
N ARG A 67 1.57 3.05 10.94
CA ARG A 67 1.77 2.81 12.38
C ARG A 67 2.71 3.82 13.04
N SER A 68 3.69 4.33 12.29
CA SER A 68 4.61 5.34 12.79
C SER A 68 4.84 6.44 11.77
N GLU A 69 4.76 7.67 12.26
CA GLU A 69 5.12 8.84 11.46
C GLU A 69 6.63 9.02 11.33
N ARG A 70 7.41 8.53 12.31
CA ARG A 70 8.85 8.83 12.46
C ARG A 70 9.76 7.69 12.07
N TYR A 71 9.36 6.46 12.40
CA TYR A 71 10.17 5.26 12.20
C TYR A 71 9.66 4.46 11.02
N SER A 72 10.57 3.83 10.29
CA SER A 72 10.23 2.94 9.17
C SER A 72 9.76 1.56 9.66
N ILE A 73 9.11 0.78 8.79
CA ILE A 73 8.70 -0.60 9.11
C ILE A 73 9.91 -1.45 9.48
N PHE A 74 11.05 -1.23 8.82
CA PHE A 74 12.30 -1.96 9.08
C PHE A 74 12.86 -1.71 10.47
N GLU A 75 12.59 -0.54 11.06
CA GLU A 75 13.03 -0.19 12.42
C GLU A 75 12.06 -0.70 13.50
N LEU A 76 10.77 -0.76 13.22
CA LEU A 76 9.72 -1.14 14.18
C LEU A 76 9.42 -2.64 14.22
N GLY A 77 9.72 -3.37 13.15
CA GLY A 77 9.31 -4.75 12.96
C GLY A 77 7.79 -4.92 12.77
N LEU A 78 7.40 -6.02 12.13
CA LEU A 78 5.99 -6.32 11.83
C LEU A 78 5.20 -6.75 13.08
N TRP A 79 5.88 -7.37 14.05
CA TRP A 79 5.27 -8.04 15.20
C TRP A 79 4.99 -7.14 16.41
N GLY A 80 5.38 -5.86 16.35
CA GLY A 80 5.23 -4.98 17.50
C GLY A 80 3.77 -4.61 17.84
N ASN A 81 2.78 -4.95 17.00
CA ASN A 81 1.35 -4.74 17.29
C ASN A 81 0.52 -5.91 16.72
N TRP A 82 0.17 -6.86 17.59
CA TRP A 82 -0.56 -8.06 17.20
C TRP A 82 -2.00 -7.78 16.75
N TYR A 83 -2.63 -6.73 17.27
CA TYR A 83 -3.96 -6.31 16.82
C TYR A 83 -3.94 -5.83 15.37
N LEU A 84 -2.89 -5.09 14.98
CA LEU A 84 -2.71 -4.64 13.61
C LEU A 84 -2.49 -5.83 12.66
N VAL A 85 -1.65 -6.78 13.07
CA VAL A 85 -1.41 -8.01 12.29
C VAL A 85 -2.72 -8.81 12.14
N GLY A 86 -3.48 -8.98 13.22
CA GLY A 86 -4.78 -9.64 13.19
C GLY A 86 -5.77 -8.95 12.24
N ALA A 87 -5.85 -7.62 12.26
CA ALA A 87 -6.70 -6.85 11.35
C ALA A 87 -6.30 -7.08 9.88
N VAL A 88 -5.00 -7.05 9.58
CA VAL A 88 -4.48 -7.31 8.23
C VAL A 88 -4.81 -8.73 7.77
N LEU A 89 -4.64 -9.74 8.64
CA LEU A 89 -4.96 -11.13 8.31
C LEU A 89 -6.45 -11.32 8.03
N ILE A 90 -7.31 -10.72 8.85
CA ILE A 90 -8.77 -10.76 8.63
C ILE A 90 -9.12 -10.09 7.30
N SER A 91 -8.60 -8.90 7.02
CA SER A 91 -8.85 -8.18 5.77
C SER A 91 -8.33 -8.96 4.55
N ALA A 92 -7.15 -9.59 4.64
CA ALA A 92 -6.62 -10.45 3.60
C ALA A 92 -7.52 -11.67 3.37
N GLY A 93 -7.99 -12.33 4.44
CA GLY A 93 -8.92 -13.45 4.36
C GLY A 93 -10.25 -13.07 3.73
N MET A 94 -10.81 -11.90 4.08
CA MET A 94 -12.01 -11.37 3.45
C MET A 94 -11.79 -11.12 1.95
N HIS A 95 -10.64 -10.56 1.58
CA HIS A 95 -10.33 -10.32 0.17
C HIS A 95 -10.22 -11.62 -0.63
N ILE A 96 -9.52 -12.63 -0.10
CA ILE A 96 -9.47 -13.98 -0.71
C ILE A 96 -10.88 -14.56 -0.84
N THR A 97 -11.73 -14.40 0.18
CA THR A 97 -13.12 -14.87 0.15
C THR A 97 -13.91 -14.22 -0.99
N ILE A 98 -13.73 -12.92 -1.24
CA ILE A 98 -14.37 -12.23 -2.36
C ILE A 98 -13.94 -12.83 -3.71
N LEU A 99 -12.65 -13.19 -3.84
CA LEU A 99 -12.08 -13.70 -5.08
C LEU A 99 -12.43 -15.15 -5.41
N TYR A 100 -12.81 -15.97 -4.43
CA TYR A 100 -13.07 -17.40 -4.65
C TYR A 100 -14.50 -17.83 -4.30
N HIS A 101 -15.29 -17.00 -3.62
CA HIS A 101 -16.68 -17.34 -3.31
C HIS A 101 -17.62 -16.91 -4.45
N PRO A 102 -18.37 -17.82 -5.09
CA PRO A 102 -19.11 -17.55 -6.33
C PRO A 102 -20.18 -16.45 -6.18
N LYS A 103 -20.88 -16.40 -5.05
CA LYS A 103 -21.86 -15.32 -4.78
C LYS A 103 -21.19 -13.94 -4.69
N LEU A 104 -19.98 -13.87 -4.14
CA LEU A 104 -19.27 -12.61 -3.97
C LEU A 104 -18.60 -12.19 -5.28
N GLN A 105 -18.06 -13.14 -6.05
CA GLN A 105 -17.54 -12.87 -7.40
C GLN A 105 -18.58 -12.20 -8.28
N SER A 106 -19.84 -12.64 -8.24
CA SER A 106 -20.93 -12.01 -9.00
C SER A 106 -21.26 -10.59 -8.53
N ILE A 107 -21.13 -10.29 -7.23
CA ILE A 107 -21.43 -8.95 -6.67
C ILE A 107 -20.28 -7.99 -6.97
N PHE A 108 -19.05 -8.41 -6.71
CA PHE A 108 -17.84 -7.60 -6.87
C PHE A 108 -17.29 -7.61 -8.29
N GLN A 109 -17.86 -8.42 -9.19
CA GLN A 109 -17.40 -8.60 -10.57
C GLN A 109 -15.91 -8.96 -10.60
N THR A 110 -15.56 -10.02 -9.87
CA THR A 110 -14.19 -10.54 -9.78
C THR A 110 -14.09 -11.95 -10.34
N THR A 111 -12.89 -12.33 -10.76
CA THR A 111 -12.57 -13.68 -11.24
C THR A 111 -11.51 -14.33 -10.36
N ALA A 112 -11.42 -15.66 -10.41
CA ALA A 112 -10.38 -16.39 -9.70
C ALA A 112 -9.00 -16.06 -10.32
N LEU A 113 -8.03 -15.76 -9.47
CA LEU A 113 -6.66 -15.46 -9.88
C LEU A 113 -5.80 -16.72 -9.82
N SER A 114 -4.94 -16.88 -10.84
CA SER A 114 -3.92 -17.93 -10.87
C SER A 114 -2.74 -17.58 -9.93
N THR A 115 -1.83 -18.53 -9.71
CA THR A 115 -0.63 -18.29 -8.91
C THR A 115 0.28 -17.21 -9.50
N ASP A 116 0.39 -17.16 -10.83
CA ASP A 116 1.20 -16.14 -11.53
C ASP A 116 0.60 -14.74 -11.37
N ASP A 117 -0.73 -14.65 -11.39
CA ASP A 117 -1.47 -13.42 -11.15
C ASP A 117 -1.22 -12.90 -9.72
N TRP A 118 -1.20 -13.80 -8.73
CA TRP A 118 -0.87 -13.44 -7.34
C TRP A 118 0.58 -12.96 -7.20
N LEU A 119 1.52 -13.57 -7.93
CA LEU A 119 2.92 -13.14 -7.93
C LEU A 119 3.04 -11.71 -8.48
N LEU A 120 2.35 -11.42 -9.59
CA LEU A 120 2.30 -10.08 -10.18
C LEU A 120 1.76 -9.05 -9.18
N VAL A 121 0.63 -9.35 -8.54
CA VAL A 121 0.01 -8.51 -7.50
C VAL A 121 0.99 -8.24 -6.36
N LEU A 122 1.65 -9.28 -5.85
CA LEU A 122 2.62 -9.15 -4.76
C LEU A 122 3.81 -8.26 -5.16
N VAL A 123 4.36 -8.44 -6.36
CA VAL A 123 5.48 -7.62 -6.85
C VAL A 123 5.09 -6.14 -6.91
N PHE A 124 3.93 -5.81 -7.47
CA PHE A 124 3.49 -4.42 -7.58
C PHE A 124 3.09 -3.81 -6.23
N ALA A 125 2.40 -4.57 -5.37
CA ALA A 125 2.07 -4.13 -4.02
C ALA A 125 3.34 -3.84 -3.20
N MET A 126 4.36 -4.71 -3.28
CA MET A 126 5.64 -4.52 -2.61
C MET A 126 6.46 -3.39 -3.21
N THR A 127 6.34 -3.13 -4.52
CA THR A 127 6.98 -1.99 -5.17
C THR A 127 6.47 -0.67 -4.58
N SER A 128 5.16 -0.55 -4.35
CA SER A 128 4.57 0.64 -3.73
C SER A 128 5.14 0.92 -2.33
N LEU A 129 5.34 -0.14 -1.53
CA LEU A 129 6.01 -0.08 -0.22
C LEU A 129 7.45 0.40 -0.35
N PHE A 130 8.20 -0.18 -1.30
CA PHE A 130 9.61 0.11 -1.48
C PHE A 130 9.83 1.58 -1.86
N VAL A 131 9.05 2.10 -2.81
CA VAL A 131 9.12 3.51 -3.23
C VAL A 131 8.84 4.45 -2.06
N ASP A 132 7.79 4.22 -1.26
CA ASP A 132 7.51 5.08 -0.10
C ASP A 132 8.63 4.99 0.96
N THR A 133 9.21 3.80 1.15
CA THR A 133 10.27 3.60 2.14
C THR A 133 11.57 4.28 1.73
N VAL A 134 11.99 4.12 0.46
CA VAL A 134 13.17 4.80 -0.10
C VAL A 134 12.98 6.32 -0.02
N TRP A 135 11.79 6.82 -0.37
CA TRP A 135 11.48 8.24 -0.25
C TRP A 135 11.63 8.76 1.18
N ARG A 136 11.15 8.01 2.18
CA ARG A 136 11.33 8.36 3.59
C ARG A 136 12.78 8.33 4.04
N MET A 137 13.53 7.31 3.63
CA MET A 137 14.95 7.17 3.95
C MET A 137 15.75 8.34 3.36
N LEU A 138 15.55 8.68 2.09
CA LEU A 138 16.17 9.83 1.43
C LEU A 138 15.86 11.14 2.19
N LYS A 139 14.60 11.37 2.54
CA LYS A 139 14.21 12.57 3.30
C LYS A 139 14.86 12.64 4.68
N SER A 140 15.02 11.48 5.36
CA SER A 140 15.69 11.41 6.66
C SER A 140 17.20 11.67 6.55
N SER A 141 17.85 11.16 5.49
CA SER A 141 19.28 11.29 5.25
C SER A 141 19.64 12.71 4.82
N VAL A 142 18.85 13.32 3.93
CA VAL A 142 19.00 14.73 3.53
C VAL A 142 18.83 15.67 4.72
N ARG A 143 17.87 15.39 5.63
CA ARG A 143 17.69 16.19 6.85
C ARG A 143 18.88 16.07 7.81
N LYS A 144 19.46 14.87 7.97
CA LYS A 144 20.67 14.66 8.78
C LYS A 144 21.90 15.35 8.15
N HIS A 145 22.05 15.31 6.83
CA HIS A 145 23.15 15.98 6.13
C HIS A 145 23.04 17.51 6.25
N PHE A 146 21.84 18.08 6.08
CA PHE A 146 21.61 19.52 6.26
C PHE A 146 21.78 20.01 7.70
N SER A 147 21.61 19.14 8.72
CA SER A 147 21.91 19.52 10.11
C SER A 147 23.41 19.47 10.42
N MET A 148 24.19 18.60 9.76
CA MET A 148 25.65 18.58 9.93
C MET A 148 26.35 19.72 9.20
N VAL A 149 25.80 20.19 8.09
CA VAL A 149 26.33 21.36 7.34
C VAL A 149 26.02 22.70 8.03
N LYS A 150 25.16 22.70 9.06
CA LYS A 150 24.78 23.88 9.84
C LYS A 150 25.48 24.00 11.20
N VAL A 151 26.50 23.16 11.47
CA VAL A 151 27.41 23.24 12.63
C VAL A 151 28.76 23.74 12.13
#